data_AF-A0A378PNJ1-F1
#
_entry.id   AF-A0A378PNJ1-F1
#
_cell.length_a   1.000
_cell.length_b   1.000
_cell.length_c   1.000
_cell.angle_alpha   90.00
_cell.angle_beta   90.00
_cell.angle_gamma   90.00
#
_symmetry.space_group_name_H-M   'P 1'
#
loop_
_entity.id
_entity.type
_entity.pdbx_description
1 polymer ?
#
loop_
_entity_poly.entity_id
_entity_poly.type
_entity_poly.pdbx_seq_one_letter_code
_entity_poly.pdbx_strand_id
1 'polypeptide(L)'
;MITRSTFYQYYFNKSDLTGKLIAEIRCSYEQFLFLRFGKNPQKSIKARESLTHQDRRLALALLKIQTPKHNFRCEMHTLVKNRFLAYASNQDPNLDWDFHADSYAAMALHAGEYYLKKGEISTR
;
A
#
# COMPACT_ATOMS: atom_id res chain seq x y z
N MET A 1 27.06 10.74 -2.38
CA MET A 1 27.35 9.50 -1.61
C MET A 1 27.11 9.82 -0.14
N ILE A 2 26.32 9.03 0.59
CA ILE A 2 26.01 9.28 2.01
C ILE A 2 27.07 8.57 2.86
N THR A 3 27.65 9.24 3.87
CA THR A 3 28.59 8.60 4.79
C THR A 3 27.86 7.74 5.82
N ARG A 4 28.54 6.74 6.41
CA ARG A 4 27.97 5.95 7.51
C ARG A 4 27.57 6.85 8.69
N SER A 5 28.36 7.87 8.99
CA SER A 5 28.06 8.85 10.04
C SER A 5 26.73 9.57 9.75
N THR A 6 26.57 10.07 8.52
CA THR A 6 25.33 10.71 8.08
C THR A 6 24.14 9.75 8.11
N PHE A 7 24.32 8.47 7.78
CA PHE A 7 23.25 7.47 7.89
C PHE A 7 22.74 7.33 9.33
N TYR A 8 23.66 7.16 10.29
CA TYR A 8 23.31 6.94 11.69
C TYR A 8 22.82 8.20 12.42
N GLN A 9 22.97 9.40 11.84
CA GLN A 9 22.30 10.60 12.31
C GLN A 9 20.77 10.51 12.14
N TYR A 10 20.28 9.80 11.12
CA TYR A 10 18.85 9.75 10.79
C TYR A 10 18.21 8.39 11.04
N TYR A 11 19.00 7.31 11.00
CA TYR A 11 18.49 5.93 11.09
C TYR A 11 19.35 5.10 12.02
N PHE A 12 18.72 4.46 13.01
CA PHE A 12 19.44 3.61 13.95
C PHE A 12 20.05 2.38 13.26
N ASN A 13 19.33 1.81 12.29
CA ASN A 13 19.80 0.73 11.44
C ASN A 13 18.94 0.64 10.16
N LYS A 14 19.21 -0.33 9.30
CA LYS A 14 18.44 -0.56 8.06
C LYS A 14 16.96 -0.88 8.33
N SER A 15 16.66 -1.59 9.42
CA SER A 15 15.27 -1.92 9.80
C SER A 15 14.48 -0.68 10.22
N ASP A 16 15.13 0.30 10.88
CA ASP A 16 14.52 1.59 11.19
C ASP A 16 14.19 2.39 9.93
N LEU A 17 15.15 2.48 8.99
CA LEU A 17 14.89 3.07 7.67
C LEU A 17 13.72 2.38 6.96
N THR A 18 13.70 1.04 6.93
CA THR A 18 12.60 0.28 6.34
C THR A 18 11.25 0.63 6.97
N GLY A 19 11.18 0.74 8.31
CA GLY A 19 9.96 1.10 9.01
C GLY A 19 9.45 2.49 8.62
N LYS A 20 10.35 3.47 8.48
CA LYS A 20 10.00 4.83 8.03
C LYS A 20 9.48 4.85 6.60
N LEU A 21 10.13 4.12 5.68
CA LEU A 21 9.67 3.99 4.29
C LEU A 21 8.30 3.29 4.20
N ILE A 22 8.07 2.25 5.02
CA ILE A 22 6.76 1.60 5.13
C ILE A 22 5.69 2.58 5.60
N ALA A 23 5.97 3.35 6.65
CA ALA A 23 5.01 4.31 7.20
C ALA A 23 4.63 5.39 6.17
N GLU A 24 5.59 5.87 5.40
CA GLU A 24 5.36 6.85 4.32
C GLU A 24 4.43 6.29 3.23
N ILE A 25 4.76 5.13 2.65
CA ILE A 25 3.92 4.52 1.61
C ILE A 25 2.54 4.13 2.15
N ARG A 26 2.46 3.65 3.40
CA ARG A 26 1.19 3.34 4.06
C ARG A 26 0.29 4.57 4.12
N CYS A 27 0.82 5.73 4.53
CA CYS A 27 0.07 6.98 4.61
C CYS A 27 -0.52 7.37 3.24
N SER A 28 0.29 7.32 2.17
CA SER A 28 -0.20 7.60 0.81
C SER A 28 -1.28 6.61 0.36
N TYR A 29 -1.12 5.34 0.70
CA TYR A 29 -2.09 4.32 0.32
C TYR A 29 -3.39 4.39 1.13
N GLU A 30 -3.33 4.73 2.42
CA GLU A 30 -4.50 5.03 3.25
C GLU A 30 -5.32 6.17 2.64
N GLN A 31 -4.66 7.24 2.18
CA GLN A 31 -5.32 8.34 1.47
C GLN A 31 -5.97 7.85 0.16
N PHE A 32 -5.27 7.01 -0.61
CA PHE A 32 -5.85 6.39 -1.81
C PHE A 32 -7.12 5.58 -1.47
N LEU A 33 -7.09 4.76 -0.42
CA LEU A 33 -8.25 3.97 0.01
C LEU A 33 -9.39 4.84 0.54
N PHE A 34 -9.08 5.91 1.26
CA PHE A 34 -10.06 6.89 1.71
C PHE A 34 -10.81 7.49 0.50
N LEU A 35 -10.10 7.86 -0.56
CA LEU A 35 -10.71 8.34 -1.80
C LEU A 35 -11.49 7.24 -2.52
N ARG A 36 -10.95 6.02 -2.58
CA ARG A 36 -11.54 4.87 -3.30
C ARG A 36 -12.90 4.48 -2.75
N PHE A 37 -13.03 4.43 -1.43
CA PHE A 37 -14.27 4.07 -0.72
C PHE A 37 -15.07 5.30 -0.25
N GLY A 38 -14.61 6.50 -0.63
CA GLY A 38 -15.28 7.75 -0.29
C GLY A 38 -16.32 8.17 -1.32
N LYS A 39 -16.81 9.41 -1.18
CA LYS A 39 -17.84 9.99 -2.06
C LYS A 39 -17.40 10.24 -3.51
N ASN A 40 -16.09 10.22 -3.79
CA ASN A 40 -15.55 10.46 -5.12
C ASN A 40 -14.44 9.46 -5.48
N PRO A 41 -14.81 8.19 -5.81
CA PRO A 41 -13.86 7.15 -6.15
C PRO A 41 -12.97 7.49 -7.35
N GLN A 42 -13.41 8.36 -8.26
CA GLN A 42 -12.64 8.77 -9.44
C GLN A 42 -11.36 9.52 -9.05
N LYS A 43 -11.34 10.24 -7.91
CA LYS A 43 -10.12 10.87 -7.39
C LYS A 43 -9.03 9.85 -7.03
N SER A 44 -9.40 8.63 -6.66
CA SER A 44 -8.43 7.56 -6.38
C SER A 44 -7.68 7.13 -7.65
N ILE A 45 -8.32 7.21 -8.82
CA ILE A 45 -7.69 6.89 -10.11
C ILE A 45 -6.60 7.92 -10.43
N LYS A 46 -6.91 9.22 -10.29
CA LYS A 46 -5.94 10.30 -10.50
C LYS A 46 -4.75 10.20 -9.56
N ALA A 47 -4.98 9.87 -8.28
CA ALA A 47 -3.90 9.66 -7.30
C ALA A 47 -2.97 8.49 -7.68
N ARG A 48 -3.50 7.49 -8.38
CA ARG A 48 -2.72 6.36 -8.89
C ARG A 48 -1.93 6.74 -10.15
N GLU A 49 -2.50 7.56 -11.02
CA GLU A 49 -1.84 8.06 -12.24
C GLU A 49 -0.67 8.99 -11.95
N SER A 50 -0.73 9.74 -10.83
CA SER A 50 0.36 10.62 -10.40
C SER A 50 1.59 9.90 -9.83
N LEU A 51 1.57 8.58 -9.69
CA LEU A 51 2.71 7.82 -9.17
C LEU A 51 3.90 7.87 -10.13
N THR A 52 5.01 8.42 -9.65
CA THR A 52 6.28 8.45 -10.39
C THR A 52 6.88 7.06 -10.52
N HIS A 53 7.87 6.92 -11.41
CA HIS A 53 8.63 5.67 -11.52
C HIS A 53 9.35 5.30 -10.21
N GLN A 54 9.81 6.30 -9.45
CA GLN A 54 10.45 6.08 -8.15
C GLN A 54 9.47 5.55 -7.10
N ASP A 55 8.26 6.10 -7.04
CA ASP A 55 7.21 5.64 -6.12
C ASP A 55 6.86 4.19 -6.39
N ARG A 56 6.73 3.83 -7.68
CA ARG A 56 6.42 2.46 -8.12
C ARG A 56 7.49 1.47 -7.69
N ARG A 57 8.76 1.80 -7.95
CA ARG A 57 9.91 0.97 -7.54
C ARG A 57 9.99 0.79 -6.04
N LEU A 58 9.77 1.87 -5.28
CA LEU A 58 9.80 1.83 -3.82
C LEU A 58 8.68 0.93 -3.29
N ALA A 59 7.43 1.15 -3.74
CA ALA A 59 6.30 0.31 -3.33
C ALA A 59 6.52 -1.17 -3.66
N LEU A 60 7.03 -1.49 -4.86
CA LEU A 60 7.36 -2.86 -5.25
C LEU A 60 8.48 -3.47 -4.42
N ALA A 61 9.49 -2.69 -4.02
CA ALA A 61 10.55 -3.15 -3.14
C ALA A 61 10.00 -3.45 -1.73
N LEU A 62 9.17 -2.58 -1.18
CA LEU A 62 8.55 -2.77 0.14
C LEU A 62 7.61 -3.97 0.17
N LEU A 63 6.85 -4.23 -0.90
CA LEU A 63 5.95 -5.39 -1.00
C LEU A 63 6.68 -6.74 -0.90
N LYS A 64 8.00 -6.76 -1.14
CA LYS A 64 8.86 -7.95 -0.98
C LYS A 64 9.39 -8.14 0.44
N ILE A 65 9.22 -7.15 1.32
CA ILE A 65 9.74 -7.21 2.69
C ILE A 65 8.83 -8.08 3.53
N GLN A 66 9.36 -9.24 3.91
CA GLN A 66 8.74 -10.21 4.80
C GLN A 66 9.76 -10.56 5.89
N THR A 67 9.68 -9.86 7.00
CA THR A 67 10.47 -10.11 8.20
C THR A 67 9.53 -10.21 9.39
N PRO A 68 9.95 -10.81 10.52
CA PRO A 68 9.12 -10.85 11.72
C PRO A 68 8.68 -9.45 12.21
N LYS A 69 9.51 -8.43 11.95
CA LYS A 69 9.24 -7.04 12.37
C LYS A 69 8.43 -6.24 11.35
N HIS A 70 8.61 -6.50 10.07
CA HIS A 70 7.98 -5.77 8.96
C HIS A 70 7.42 -6.76 7.96
N ASN A 71 6.10 -6.79 7.80
CA ASN A 71 5.44 -7.60 6.78
C ASN A 71 4.46 -6.71 6.02
N PHE A 72 5.06 -5.87 5.16
CA PHE A 72 4.31 -4.82 4.49
C PHE A 72 3.16 -5.38 3.66
N ARG A 73 3.34 -6.52 2.98
CA ARG A 73 2.26 -7.13 2.19
C ARG A 73 1.05 -7.48 3.06
N CYS A 74 1.27 -8.08 4.21
CA CYS A 74 0.21 -8.44 5.16
C CYS A 74 -0.45 -7.19 5.77
N GLU A 75 0.34 -6.18 6.10
CA GLU A 75 -0.17 -4.88 6.58
C GLU A 75 -1.09 -4.23 5.54
N MET A 76 -0.69 -4.19 4.26
CA MET A 76 -1.50 -3.64 3.18
C MET A 76 -2.78 -4.44 2.95
N HIS A 77 -2.71 -5.77 3.01
CA HIS A 77 -3.90 -6.63 2.92
C HIS A 77 -4.90 -6.30 4.02
N THR A 78 -4.44 -6.26 5.27
CA THR A 78 -5.25 -5.92 6.44
C THR A 78 -5.88 -4.54 6.32
N LEU A 79 -5.11 -3.57 5.84
CA LEU A 79 -5.57 -2.20 5.63
C LEU A 79 -6.72 -2.13 4.61
N VAL A 80 -6.59 -2.81 3.47
CA VAL A 80 -7.66 -2.86 2.46
C VAL A 80 -8.89 -3.57 2.99
N LYS A 81 -8.70 -4.73 3.65
CA LYS A 81 -9.78 -5.53 4.25
C LYS A 81 -10.60 -4.69 5.23
N ASN A 82 -9.93 -4.06 6.19
CA ASN A 82 -10.61 -3.23 7.21
C ASN A 82 -11.34 -2.05 6.58
N ARG A 83 -10.77 -1.42 5.53
CA ARG A 83 -11.44 -0.31 4.85
C ARG A 83 -12.67 -0.76 4.08
N PHE A 84 -12.59 -1.92 3.42
CA PHE A 84 -13.73 -2.52 2.74
C PHE A 84 -14.84 -2.88 3.73
N LEU A 85 -14.48 -3.54 4.85
CA LEU A 85 -15.43 -3.86 5.92
C LEU A 85 -16.17 -2.61 6.41
N ALA A 86 -15.45 -1.53 6.72
CA ALA A 86 -16.06 -0.27 7.16
C ALA A 86 -16.97 0.37 6.10
N TYR A 87 -16.72 0.13 4.82
CA TYR A 87 -17.58 0.58 3.72
C TYR A 87 -18.84 -0.29 3.56
N ALA A 88 -18.69 -1.59 3.76
CA ALA A 88 -19.72 -2.58 3.45
C ALA A 88 -20.60 -2.95 4.65
N SER A 89 -20.14 -2.76 5.88
CA SER A 89 -20.83 -3.20 7.11
C SER A 89 -22.21 -2.56 7.33
N ASN A 90 -22.50 -1.44 6.65
CA ASN A 90 -23.80 -0.78 6.69
C ASN A 90 -24.77 -1.28 5.61
N GLN A 91 -24.39 -2.32 4.86
CA GLN A 91 -25.20 -2.93 3.80
C GLN A 91 -25.92 -4.18 4.35
N ASP A 92 -26.22 -5.15 3.49
CA ASP A 92 -26.97 -6.36 3.84
C ASP A 92 -26.29 -7.16 4.99
N PRO A 93 -26.91 -7.29 6.17
CA PRO A 93 -26.33 -7.99 7.31
C PRO A 93 -26.24 -9.51 7.12
N ASN A 94 -26.88 -10.08 6.09
CA ASN A 94 -26.88 -11.53 5.86
C ASN A 94 -25.66 -12.04 5.06
N LEU A 95 -24.80 -11.14 4.60
CA LEU A 95 -23.60 -11.49 3.85
C LEU A 95 -22.40 -11.71 4.76
N ASP A 96 -21.54 -12.65 4.39
CA ASP A 96 -20.24 -12.84 5.04
C ASP A 96 -19.26 -11.74 4.60
N TRP A 97 -19.36 -10.59 5.26
CA TRP A 97 -18.53 -9.43 4.95
C TRP A 97 -17.05 -9.68 5.18
N ASP A 98 -16.66 -10.59 6.08
CA ASP A 98 -15.25 -10.91 6.29
C ASP A 98 -14.66 -11.61 5.07
N PHE A 99 -15.34 -12.64 4.55
CA PHE A 99 -14.95 -13.32 3.33
C PHE A 99 -14.88 -12.36 2.13
N HIS A 100 -15.89 -11.49 1.97
CA HIS A 100 -15.91 -10.51 0.89
C HIS A 100 -14.77 -9.49 1.00
N ALA A 101 -14.48 -9.02 2.21
CA ALA A 101 -13.40 -8.07 2.45
C ALA A 101 -12.02 -8.70 2.22
N ASP A 102 -11.84 -9.95 2.64
CA ASP A 102 -10.61 -10.71 2.42
C ASP A 102 -10.35 -10.94 0.93
N SER A 103 -11.39 -11.42 0.22
CA SER A 103 -11.36 -11.61 -1.23
C SER A 103 -11.04 -10.32 -1.96
N TYR A 104 -11.69 -9.21 -1.57
CA TYR A 104 -11.43 -7.90 -2.15
C TYR A 104 -9.99 -7.45 -1.90
N ALA A 105 -9.48 -7.59 -0.67
CA ALA A 105 -8.13 -7.19 -0.31
C ALA A 105 -7.08 -7.96 -1.14
N ALA A 106 -7.25 -9.27 -1.29
CA ALA A 106 -6.38 -10.10 -2.11
C ALA A 106 -6.37 -9.64 -3.58
N MET A 107 -7.55 -9.45 -4.18
CA MET A 107 -7.68 -8.99 -5.57
C MET A 107 -7.12 -7.57 -5.76
N ALA A 108 -7.43 -6.65 -4.86
CA ALA A 108 -7.01 -5.26 -4.94
C ALA A 108 -5.49 -5.12 -4.81
N LEU A 109 -4.87 -5.88 -3.90
CA LEU A 109 -3.42 -5.89 -3.72
C LEU A 109 -2.72 -6.48 -4.94
N HIS A 110 -3.24 -7.57 -5.50
CA HIS A 110 -2.72 -8.17 -6.73
C HIS A 110 -2.82 -7.20 -7.92
N ALA A 111 -3.99 -6.59 -8.13
CA ALA A 111 -4.21 -5.60 -9.19
C ALA A 111 -3.33 -4.35 -9.03
N GLY A 112 -3.14 -3.89 -7.78
CA GLY A 112 -2.22 -2.81 -7.45
C GLY A 112 -0.79 -3.15 -7.84
N GLU A 113 -0.29 -4.31 -7.43
CA GLU A 113 1.06 -4.79 -7.76
C GLU A 113 1.25 -4.92 -9.27
N TYR A 114 0.26 -5.46 -10.00
CA TYR A 114 0.29 -5.53 -11.46
C TYR A 114 0.41 -4.15 -12.11
N TYR A 115 -0.40 -3.18 -11.63
CA TYR A 115 -0.35 -1.80 -12.15
C TYR A 115 1.02 -1.13 -11.92
N LEU A 116 1.61 -1.33 -10.73
CA LEU A 116 2.94 -0.81 -10.42
C LEU A 116 3.99 -1.37 -11.39
N LYS A 117 3.97 -2.69 -11.64
CA LYS A 117 4.88 -3.37 -12.58
C LYS A 117 4.70 -2.90 -14.02
N LYS A 118 3.46 -2.78 -14.52
CA LYS A 118 3.19 -2.30 -15.89
C LYS A 118 3.80 -0.92 -16.14
N GLY A 119 3.74 -0.03 -15.15
CA GLY A 119 4.35 1.30 -15.25
C GLY A 119 5.87 1.33 -15.30
N GLU A 120 6.57 0.26 -14.87
CA GLU A 120 8.04 0.15 -15.05
C GLU A 120 8.42 -0.24 -16.48
N ILE A 121 7.55 -1.01 -17.16
CA ILE A 121 7.83 -1.57 -18.49
C ILE A 121 7.68 -0.51 -19.60
N SER A 122 6.77 0.46 -19.45
CA SER A 122 6.53 1.50 -20.45
C SER A 122 7.62 2.57 -20.59
N THR A 123 8.67 2.53 -19.77
CA THR A 123 9.80 3.49 -19.80
C THR A 123 11.14 2.86 -20.20
N ARG A 124 11.13 1.67 -20.81
CA ARG A 124 12.27 1.08 -21.52
C ARG A 124 12.04 1.13 -23.01
#